data_AF-M1CIQ1-F1
#
_entry.id   AF-M1CIQ1-F1
#
_cell.length_a   1.000
_cell.length_b   1.000
_cell.length_c   1.000
_cell.angle_alpha   90.00
_cell.angle_beta   90.00
_cell.angle_gamma   90.00
#
_symmetry.space_group_name_H-M   'P 1'
#
loop_
_entity.id
_entity.type
_entity.pdbx_description
1 polymer ?
#
loop_
_entity_poly.entity_id
_entity_poly.type
_entity_poly.pdbx_seq_one_letter_code
_entity_poly.pdbx_strand_id
1 'polypeptide(L)'
;MLLSVMQTGKVGGFIASIPDVIVAGLLCFMWTMLTALGLSNLRYSEAGSSRNIIIVGLSLFLSLSIPAYFQQYGITPKSNLQVPSYFQPYVVASHGPIRTNFGGLNYILNTLLSLHMVIAFLVAVILDNTVPGSRQERGVYVWSDPETAKREPAVAKDYGLPFRVGKLFRWVKWVGL
;
A
#
# COMPACT_ATOMS: atom_id res chain seq x y z
N MET A 1 -22.12 14.50 9.55
CA MET A 1 -22.36 15.29 8.32
C MET A 1 -22.37 14.42 7.05
N LEU A 2 -21.40 13.54 6.81
CA LEU A 2 -21.44 12.63 5.65
C LEU A 2 -22.52 11.54 5.75
N LEU A 3 -22.71 10.95 6.93
CA LEU A 3 -23.76 9.95 7.19
C LEU A 3 -25.18 10.50 7.00
N SER A 4 -25.41 11.76 7.39
CA SER A 4 -26.71 12.43 7.21
C SER A 4 -27.05 12.73 5.74
N VAL A 5 -26.04 12.88 4.88
CA VAL A 5 -26.23 13.10 3.43
C VAL A 5 -26.60 11.79 2.72
N MET A 6 -25.99 10.67 3.12
CA MET A 6 -26.28 9.33 2.56
C MET A 6 -27.68 8.81 2.93
N GLN A 7 -28.25 9.30 4.03
CA GLN A 7 -29.59 8.91 4.48
C GLN A 7 -30.71 9.45 3.57
N THR A 8 -30.39 10.37 2.66
CA THR A 8 -31.31 10.81 1.61
C THR A 8 -31.16 9.90 0.37
N GLY A 9 -32.11 8.99 0.17
CA GLY A 9 -32.06 8.01 -0.93
C GLY A 9 -31.92 8.61 -2.34
N LYS A 10 -32.22 9.90 -2.51
CA LYS A 10 -31.96 10.66 -3.75
C LYS A 10 -30.47 10.75 -4.10
N VAL A 11 -29.61 10.94 -3.10
CA VAL A 11 -28.16 11.02 -3.31
C VAL A 11 -27.58 9.65 -3.64
N GLY A 12 -28.08 8.59 -2.99
CA GLY A 12 -27.70 7.20 -3.32
C GLY A 12 -28.10 6.80 -4.74
N GLY A 13 -29.31 7.17 -5.18
CA GLY A 13 -29.77 6.92 -6.55
C GLY A 13 -28.95 7.65 -7.62
N PHE A 14 -28.51 8.88 -7.34
CA PHE A 14 -27.61 9.62 -8.23
C PHE A 14 -26.24 8.93 -8.34
N ILE A 15 -25.65 8.49 -7.23
CA ILE A 15 -24.36 7.77 -7.24
C ILE A 15 -24.50 6.42 -7.97
N ALA A 16 -25.60 5.69 -7.78
CA ALA A 16 -25.86 4.43 -8.47
C ALA A 16 -26.11 4.59 -9.98
N SER A 17 -26.44 5.80 -10.46
CA SER A 17 -26.63 6.08 -11.88
C SER A 17 -25.32 6.33 -12.64
N ILE A 18 -24.19 6.42 -11.93
CA ILE A 18 -22.87 6.62 -12.54
C ILE A 18 -22.47 5.32 -13.27
N PRO A 19 -22.09 5.38 -14.56
CA PRO A 19 -21.59 4.22 -15.29
C PRO A 19 -20.36 3.60 -14.64
N ASP A 20 -20.31 2.26 -14.59
CA ASP A 20 -19.21 1.50 -13.96
C ASP A 20 -17.83 1.87 -14.54
N VAL A 21 -17.76 2.24 -15.81
CA VAL A 21 -16.52 2.66 -16.48
C VAL A 21 -15.94 3.94 -15.85
N ILE A 22 -16.80 4.89 -15.46
CA ILE A 22 -16.37 6.13 -14.79
C ILE A 22 -15.87 5.81 -13.38
N VAL A 23 -16.58 4.94 -12.66
CA VAL A 23 -16.18 4.49 -11.32
C VAL A 23 -14.82 3.79 -11.36
N ALA A 24 -14.60 2.89 -12.33
CA ALA A 24 -13.32 2.22 -12.53
C ALA A 24 -12.19 3.21 -12.82
N GLY A 25 -12.43 4.24 -13.64
CA GLY A 25 -11.46 5.30 -13.93
C GLY A 25 -11.10 6.13 -12.68
N LEU A 26 -12.09 6.52 -11.88
CA LEU A 26 -11.87 7.25 -10.63
C LEU A 26 -11.11 6.39 -9.60
N LEU A 27 -11.47 5.11 -9.45
CA LEU A 27 -10.76 4.17 -8.60
C LEU A 27 -9.31 3.98 -9.04
N CYS A 28 -9.06 3.83 -10.34
CA CYS A 28 -7.71 3.74 -10.89
C CYS A 28 -6.85 4.95 -10.50
N PHE A 29 -7.38 6.17 -10.70
CA PHE A 29 -6.68 7.39 -10.30
C PHE A 29 -6.40 7.44 -8.80
N MET A 30 -7.37 7.07 -7.97
CA MET A 30 -7.22 7.02 -6.52
C MET A 30 -6.12 6.04 -6.09
N TRP A 31 -6.09 4.83 -6.65
CA TRP A 31 -5.05 3.84 -6.36
C TRP A 31 -3.66 4.29 -6.84
N THR A 32 -3.58 4.93 -8.01
CA THR A 32 -2.32 5.52 -8.50
C THR A 32 -1.84 6.64 -7.59
N MET A 33 -2.73 7.52 -7.12
CA MET A 33 -2.38 8.59 -6.18
C MET A 33 -1.91 8.04 -4.83
N LEU A 34 -2.57 7.01 -4.30
CA LEU A 34 -2.13 6.32 -3.08
C LEU A 34 -0.74 5.70 -3.25
N THR A 35 -0.50 5.05 -4.40
CA THR A 35 0.81 4.46 -4.73
C THR A 35 1.88 5.54 -4.86
N ALA A 36 1.57 6.66 -5.53
CA ALA A 36 2.49 7.79 -5.68
C ALA A 36 2.85 8.41 -4.32
N LEU A 37 1.88 8.55 -3.42
CA LEU A 37 2.10 9.08 -2.07
C LEU A 37 2.90 8.09 -1.19
N GLY A 38 2.70 6.78 -1.37
CA GLY A 38 3.54 5.76 -0.76
C GLY A 38 5.00 5.84 -1.25
N LEU A 39 5.19 5.96 -2.56
CA LEU A 39 6.52 6.04 -3.18
C LEU A 39 7.22 7.38 -2.85
N SER A 40 6.49 8.49 -2.70
CA SER A 40 7.09 9.76 -2.30
C SER A 40 7.71 9.70 -0.90
N ASN A 41 7.13 8.91 0.02
CA ASN A 41 7.70 8.74 1.35
C ASN A 41 9.06 8.01 1.32
N LEU A 42 9.33 7.17 0.31
CA LEU A 42 10.63 6.52 0.15
C LEU A 42 11.75 7.50 -0.21
N ARG A 43 11.43 8.71 -0.66
CA ARG A 43 12.42 9.77 -0.93
C ARG A 43 13.14 10.25 0.33
N TYR A 44 12.52 10.07 1.50
CA TYR A 44 13.12 10.37 2.80
C TYR A 44 14.01 9.23 3.33
N SER A 45 14.04 8.10 2.64
CA SER A 45 15.04 7.06 2.88
C SER A 45 16.27 7.33 2.02
N GLU A 46 17.40 6.72 2.36
CA GLU A 46 18.67 6.82 1.62
C GLU A 46 18.52 6.16 0.23
N ALA A 47 17.91 6.88 -0.71
CA ALA A 47 17.61 6.42 -2.06
C ALA A 47 18.87 6.21 -2.92
N GLY A 48 20.06 6.52 -2.38
CA GLY A 48 21.37 6.19 -2.95
C GLY A 48 21.93 4.85 -2.48
N SER A 49 21.37 4.23 -1.43
CA SER A 49 21.82 2.92 -0.95
C SER A 49 21.22 1.80 -1.80
N SER A 50 22.08 1.00 -2.42
CA SER A 50 21.69 -0.20 -3.18
C SER A 50 20.83 -1.15 -2.33
N ARG A 51 21.06 -1.20 -1.02
CA ARG A 51 20.29 -2.00 -0.05
C ARG A 51 18.80 -1.66 -0.08
N ASN A 52 18.47 -0.38 0.08
CA ASN A 52 17.09 0.08 0.19
C ASN A 52 16.34 -0.06 -1.15
N ILE A 53 17.00 0.25 -2.27
CA ILE A 53 16.41 0.07 -3.61
C ILE A 53 16.10 -1.40 -3.88
N ILE A 54 17.01 -2.32 -3.52
CA ILE A 54 16.79 -3.78 -3.68
C ILE A 54 15.62 -4.24 -2.81
N ILE A 55 15.53 -3.81 -1.56
CA ILE A 55 14.43 -4.18 -0.66
C ILE A 55 13.08 -3.73 -1.23
N VAL A 56 12.98 -2.48 -1.70
CA VAL A 56 11.76 -1.93 -2.31
C VAL A 56 11.42 -2.65 -3.62
N GLY A 57 12.39 -2.83 -4.51
CA GLY A 57 12.15 -3.49 -5.80
C GLY A 57 11.74 -4.96 -5.65
N LEU A 58 12.42 -5.71 -4.78
CA LEU A 58 12.13 -7.12 -4.54
C LEU A 58 10.80 -7.31 -3.82
N SER A 59 10.46 -6.44 -2.86
CA SER A 59 9.16 -6.51 -2.16
C SER A 59 7.98 -6.18 -3.07
N LEU A 60 8.09 -5.19 -3.96
CA LEU A 60 7.06 -4.88 -4.96
C LEU A 60 6.88 -6.04 -5.96
N PHE A 61 7.99 -6.61 -6.44
CA PHE A 61 7.93 -7.74 -7.38
C PHE A 61 7.29 -8.98 -6.74
N LEU A 62 7.73 -9.37 -5.54
CA LEU A 62 7.20 -10.54 -4.84
C LEU A 62 5.74 -10.33 -4.37
N SER A 63 5.39 -9.09 -4.01
CA SER A 63 4.01 -8.70 -3.69
C SER A 63 3.06 -8.89 -4.87
N LEU A 64 3.50 -8.75 -6.12
CA LEU A 64 2.66 -9.03 -7.28
C LEU A 64 2.68 -10.52 -7.66
N SER A 65 3.86 -11.16 -7.58
CA SER A 65 4.04 -12.55 -8.03
C SER A 65 3.39 -13.59 -7.10
N ILE A 66 3.58 -13.48 -5.78
CA ILE A 66 3.09 -14.49 -4.83
C ILE A 66 1.55 -14.53 -4.81
N PRO A 67 0.83 -13.41 -4.65
CA PRO A 67 -0.63 -13.44 -4.68
C PRO A 67 -1.18 -13.89 -6.04
N ALA A 68 -0.54 -13.51 -7.15
CA ALA A 68 -0.95 -13.99 -8.47
C ALA A 68 -0.86 -15.53 -8.57
N TYR A 69 0.20 -16.13 -8.03
CA TYR A 69 0.31 -17.59 -7.92
C TYR A 69 -0.81 -18.20 -7.06
N PHE A 70 -1.10 -17.62 -5.90
CA PHE A 70 -2.17 -18.09 -5.00
C PHE A 70 -3.56 -17.94 -5.63
N GLN A 71 -3.77 -16.89 -6.43
CA GLN A 71 -5.01 -16.62 -7.15
C GLN A 71 -5.25 -17.60 -8.30
N GLN A 72 -4.18 -18.00 -8.98
CA GLN A 72 -4.22 -18.93 -10.11
C GLN A 72 -4.12 -20.40 -9.70
N TYR A 73 -3.84 -20.67 -8.42
CA TYR A 73 -3.66 -22.02 -7.93
C TYR A 73 -4.94 -22.85 -8.05
N GLY A 74 -4.84 -24.01 -8.69
CA GLY A 74 -5.97 -24.94 -8.82
C GLY A 74 -6.99 -24.58 -9.89
N ILE A 75 -6.78 -23.51 -10.68
CA ILE A 75 -7.52 -23.25 -11.92
C ILE A 75 -7.18 -24.36 -12.91
N THR A 76 -7.93 -25.44 -12.84
CA THR A 76 -7.76 -26.60 -13.72
C THR A 76 -8.49 -26.31 -15.03
N PRO A 77 -7.83 -26.38 -16.20
CA PRO A 77 -8.47 -26.19 -17.51
C PRO A 77 -9.44 -27.34 -17.91
N LYS A 78 -9.93 -28.14 -16.95
CA LYS A 78 -10.75 -29.34 -17.17
C LYS A 78 -12.13 -29.32 -16.51
N SER A 79 -12.54 -28.20 -15.90
CA SER A 79 -13.97 -28.00 -15.63
C SER A 79 -14.60 -27.41 -16.88
N ASN A 80 -15.76 -27.92 -17.31
CA ASN A 80 -16.60 -27.37 -18.39
C ASN A 80 -17.17 -25.97 -18.01
N LEU A 81 -16.35 -25.06 -17.50
CA LEU A 81 -16.76 -23.70 -17.18
C LEU A 81 -16.73 -22.89 -18.47
N GLN A 82 -17.88 -22.28 -18.74
CA GLN A 82 -18.20 -21.59 -19.99
C GLN A 82 -17.51 -20.23 -20.14
N VAL A 83 -16.64 -19.87 -19.19
CA VAL A 83 -16.01 -18.56 -19.08
C VAL A 83 -14.49 -18.74 -18.96
N PRO A 84 -13.69 -17.99 -19.73
CA PRO A 84 -12.24 -18.04 -19.60
C PRO A 84 -11.75 -17.68 -18.18
N SER A 85 -10.69 -18.33 -17.74
CA SER A 85 -10.15 -18.26 -16.37
C SER A 85 -9.82 -16.85 -15.85
N TYR A 86 -9.60 -15.89 -16.74
CA TYR A 86 -9.31 -14.49 -16.40
C TYR A 86 -10.54 -13.67 -15.99
N PHE A 87 -11.76 -14.15 -16.24
CA PHE A 87 -13.00 -13.51 -15.78
C PHE A 87 -13.54 -14.08 -14.47
N GLN A 88 -12.87 -15.06 -13.88
CA GLN A 88 -13.38 -15.72 -12.69
C GLN A 88 -12.93 -15.01 -11.41
N PRO A 89 -13.85 -14.62 -10.52
CA PRO A 89 -13.48 -14.05 -9.24
C PRO A 89 -12.71 -15.09 -8.42
N TYR A 90 -11.59 -14.68 -7.84
CA TYR A 90 -10.80 -15.56 -6.98
C TYR A 90 -11.58 -15.88 -5.70
N VAL A 91 -11.75 -17.18 -5.41
CA VAL A 91 -12.43 -17.67 -4.22
C VAL A 91 -11.46 -18.50 -3.39
N VAL A 92 -10.99 -17.91 -2.28
CA VAL A 92 -10.06 -18.55 -1.33
C VAL A 92 -10.64 -19.85 -0.74
N ALA A 93 -11.96 -19.93 -0.62
CA ALA A 93 -12.66 -21.01 0.06
C ALA A 93 -12.68 -22.35 -0.71
N SER A 94 -12.51 -22.33 -2.04
CA SER A 94 -12.67 -23.53 -2.87
C SER A 94 -11.35 -24.17 -3.31
N HIS A 95 -10.27 -23.40 -3.42
CA HIS A 95 -8.96 -23.90 -3.87
C HIS A 95 -7.83 -22.99 -3.40
N GLY A 96 -6.86 -23.56 -2.68
CA GLY A 96 -5.67 -22.87 -2.21
C GLY A 96 -4.50 -23.85 -2.03
N PRO A 97 -3.25 -23.40 -2.17
CA PRO A 97 -2.06 -24.25 -2.08
C PRO A 97 -1.83 -24.82 -0.68
N ILE A 98 -2.30 -24.13 0.37
CA ILE A 98 -2.13 -24.59 1.74
C ILE A 98 -3.32 -25.48 2.14
N ARG A 99 -3.02 -26.77 2.35
CA ARG A 99 -3.98 -27.79 2.79
C ARG A 99 -3.46 -28.48 4.06
N THR A 100 -3.77 -27.90 5.21
CA THR A 100 -3.55 -28.51 6.53
C THR A 100 -4.82 -29.23 7.03
N ASN A 101 -4.71 -29.98 8.14
CA ASN A 101 -5.85 -30.67 8.77
C ASN A 101 -6.92 -29.72 9.37
N PHE A 102 -6.62 -28.42 9.52
CA PHE A 102 -7.53 -27.44 10.10
C PHE A 102 -8.11 -26.52 9.01
N GLY A 103 -9.39 -26.67 8.69
CA GLY A 103 -10.05 -25.91 7.62
C GLY A 103 -10.01 -24.39 7.80
N GLY A 104 -10.21 -23.89 9.03
CA GLY A 104 -10.16 -22.46 9.33
C GLY A 104 -8.77 -21.83 9.12
N LEU A 105 -7.71 -22.54 9.50
CA LEU A 105 -6.34 -22.08 9.27
C LEU A 105 -6.00 -22.00 7.79
N ASN A 106 -6.48 -22.98 7.00
CA ASN A 106 -6.30 -22.94 5.54
C ASN A 106 -6.96 -21.71 4.93
N TYR A 107 -8.18 -21.39 5.36
CA TYR A 107 -8.88 -20.19 4.87
C TYR A 107 -8.08 -18.92 5.17
N ILE A 108 -7.68 -18.72 6.43
CA ILE A 108 -6.95 -17.53 6.86
C ILE A 108 -5.61 -17.40 6.11
N LEU A 109 -4.83 -18.49 6.03
CA LEU A 109 -3.52 -18.46 5.39
C LEU A 109 -3.61 -18.21 3.88
N ASN A 110 -4.54 -18.89 3.20
CA ASN A 110 -4.74 -18.67 1.77
C ASN A 110 -5.27 -17.24 1.50
N THR A 111 -6.13 -16.70 2.37
CA THR A 111 -6.57 -15.30 2.28
C THR A 111 -5.37 -14.37 2.42
N LEU A 112 -4.61 -14.45 3.51
CA LEU A 112 -3.48 -13.55 3.76
C LEU A 112 -2.44 -13.56 2.64
N LEU A 113 -2.13 -14.74 2.09
CA LEU A 113 -1.14 -14.90 1.02
C LEU A 113 -1.66 -14.44 -0.35
N SER A 114 -2.98 -14.32 -0.51
CA SER A 114 -3.62 -13.75 -1.71
C SER A 114 -3.76 -12.22 -1.68
N LEU A 115 -3.46 -11.56 -0.55
CA LEU A 115 -3.46 -10.10 -0.45
C LEU A 115 -2.08 -9.53 -0.80
N HIS A 116 -2.02 -8.75 -1.89
CA HIS A 116 -0.82 -8.03 -2.32
C HIS A 116 -0.18 -7.18 -1.20
N MET A 117 -1.00 -6.47 -0.43
CA MET A 117 -0.54 -5.52 0.58
C MET A 117 0.09 -6.25 1.78
N VAL A 118 -0.46 -7.40 2.16
CA VAL A 118 0.06 -8.22 3.26
C VAL A 118 1.41 -8.82 2.86
N ILE A 119 1.53 -9.36 1.64
CA ILE A 119 2.80 -9.87 1.13
C ILE A 119 3.84 -8.75 1.00
N ALA A 120 3.45 -7.57 0.49
CA ALA A 120 4.37 -6.43 0.39
C ALA A 120 4.97 -6.08 1.74
N PHE A 121 4.12 -5.97 2.77
CA PHE A 121 4.55 -5.67 4.13
C PHE A 121 5.44 -6.76 4.71
N LEU A 122 5.01 -8.03 4.62
CA LEU A 122 5.76 -9.17 5.17
C LEU A 122 7.14 -9.29 4.53
N VAL A 123 7.21 -9.23 3.20
CA VAL A 123 8.47 -9.33 2.46
C VAL A 123 9.38 -8.14 2.76
N ALA A 124 8.83 -6.91 2.80
CA ALA A 124 9.61 -5.72 3.15
C ALA A 124 10.22 -5.84 4.56
N VAL A 125 9.44 -6.29 5.55
CA VAL A 125 9.92 -6.49 6.92
C VAL A 125 11.00 -7.58 6.98
N ILE A 126 10.78 -8.73 6.33
CA ILE A 126 11.76 -9.82 6.32
C ILE A 126 13.07 -9.35 5.68
N LEU A 127 13.00 -8.68 4.53
CA LEU A 127 14.17 -8.20 3.82
C LEU A 127 14.91 -7.11 4.61
N ASP A 128 14.20 -6.20 5.27
CA ASP A 128 14.80 -5.14 6.09
C ASP A 128 15.51 -5.69 7.35
N ASN A 129 15.03 -6.82 7.90
CA ASN A 129 15.70 -7.50 9.02
C ASN A 129 16.84 -8.43 8.59
N THR A 130 16.74 -9.04 7.41
CA THR A 130 17.72 -10.04 6.94
C THR A 130 18.97 -9.39 6.38
N VAL A 131 18.84 -8.26 5.69
CA VAL A 131 19.99 -7.60 5.07
C VAL A 131 20.71 -6.72 6.10
N PRO A 132 22.00 -6.98 6.41
CA PRO A 132 22.74 -6.17 7.35
C PRO A 132 22.93 -4.76 6.79
N GLY A 133 22.81 -3.74 7.63
CA GLY A 133 23.07 -2.38 7.21
C GLY A 133 23.15 -1.36 8.34
N SER A 134 23.66 -0.18 8.01
CA SER A 134 24.01 0.84 9.01
C SER A 134 22.77 1.57 9.57
N ARG A 135 22.92 2.23 10.74
CA ARG A 135 21.82 2.98 11.39
C ARG A 135 21.37 4.18 10.54
N GLN A 136 22.27 4.75 9.74
CA GLN A 136 22.01 5.83 8.79
C GLN A 136 21.11 5.34 7.64
N GLU A 137 21.44 4.19 7.05
CA GLU A 137 20.66 3.57 5.96
C GLU A 137 19.30 3.02 6.40
N ARG A 138 18.99 2.97 7.70
CA ARG A 138 17.65 2.62 8.22
C ARG A 138 16.71 3.82 8.28
N GLY A 139 17.15 5.01 7.87
CA GLY A 139 16.33 6.23 7.84
C GLY A 139 16.02 6.81 9.23
N VAL A 140 16.52 6.22 10.31
CA VAL A 140 16.26 6.68 11.68
C VAL A 140 17.07 7.94 12.01
N TYR A 141 18.18 8.19 11.31
CA TYR A 141 19.08 9.31 11.61
C TYR A 141 18.42 10.68 11.39
N VAL A 142 17.71 10.88 10.26
CA VAL A 142 17.03 12.15 9.93
C VAL A 142 15.96 12.50 10.97
N TRP A 143 15.26 11.51 11.52
CA TRP A 143 14.21 11.71 12.53
C TRP A 143 14.71 11.71 13.97
N SER A 144 15.95 11.23 14.21
CA SER A 144 16.52 11.14 15.56
C SER A 144 17.00 12.48 16.11
N ASP A 145 17.29 13.45 15.25
CA ASP A 145 17.75 14.77 15.66
C ASP A 145 16.96 15.89 14.95
N PRO A 146 15.98 16.53 15.64
CA PRO A 146 15.07 17.49 15.04
C PRO A 146 15.79 18.76 14.51
N GLU A 147 16.98 19.07 15.03
CA GLU A 147 17.84 20.15 14.53
C GLU A 147 18.47 19.80 13.18
N THR A 148 18.75 18.52 12.93
CA THR A 148 19.32 18.04 11.66
C THR A 148 18.25 18.01 10.57
N ALA A 149 17.03 17.56 10.89
CA ALA A 149 15.87 17.63 9.99
C ALA A 149 15.52 19.06 9.56
N LYS A 150 15.72 20.06 10.45
CA LYS A 150 15.53 21.49 10.15
C LYS A 150 16.56 22.07 9.21
N ARG A 151 17.78 21.52 9.22
CA ARG A 151 18.89 22.00 8.39
C ARG A 151 18.85 21.43 6.98
N GLU A 152 18.17 20.30 6.76
CA GLU A 152 18.10 19.69 5.45
C GLU A 152 17.10 20.44 4.53
N PRO A 153 17.58 21.08 3.45
CA PRO A 153 16.77 22.01 2.66
C PRO A 153 15.62 21.31 1.91
N ALA A 154 15.71 19.99 1.68
CA ALA A 154 14.64 19.20 1.07
C ALA A 154 13.47 18.98 2.04
N VAL A 155 13.76 18.62 3.29
CA VAL A 155 12.74 18.36 4.34
C VAL A 155 12.08 19.67 4.78
N ALA A 156 12.86 20.73 5.02
CA ALA A 156 12.35 22.03 5.44
C ALA A 156 11.45 22.69 4.38
N LYS A 157 11.68 22.40 3.08
CA LYS A 157 10.85 22.92 1.99
C LYS A 157 9.53 22.16 1.84
N ASP A 158 9.55 20.84 1.99
CA ASP A 158 8.36 19.98 1.81
C ASP A 158 7.43 20.01 3.03
N TYR A 159 7.97 20.11 4.25
CA TYR A 159 7.21 20.17 5.51
C TYR A 159 7.03 21.58 6.07
N GLY A 160 7.59 22.59 5.40
CA GLY A 160 7.48 24.00 5.81
C GLY A 160 6.07 24.55 5.57
N LEU A 161 5.58 25.36 6.52
CA LEU A 161 4.25 25.99 6.42
C LEU A 161 4.16 26.94 5.22
N PRO A 162 3.18 26.75 4.31
CA PRO A 162 2.98 27.66 3.19
C PRO A 162 2.52 29.06 3.64
N PHE A 163 2.72 30.07 2.80
CA PHE A 163 2.23 31.46 2.97
C PHE A 163 2.68 32.21 4.23
N ARG A 164 3.90 31.98 4.74
CA ARG A 164 4.45 32.70 5.93
C ARG A 164 3.60 32.54 7.21
N VAL A 165 2.67 31.58 7.24
CA VAL A 165 1.77 31.30 8.39
C VAL A 165 2.57 30.81 9.61
N GLY A 166 3.75 30.23 9.40
CA GLY A 166 4.70 29.92 10.47
C GLY A 166 5.14 31.12 11.31
N LYS A 167 5.03 32.37 10.80
CA LYS A 167 5.30 33.57 11.62
C LYS A 167 4.18 33.85 12.63
N LEU A 168 2.94 33.46 12.34
CA LEU A 168 1.76 33.65 13.20
C LEU A 168 1.69 32.56 14.28
N PHE A 169 2.11 31.34 13.93
CA PHE A 169 2.16 30.19 14.85
C PHE A 169 3.49 30.03 15.59
N ARG A 170 4.40 31.02 15.51
CA ARG A 170 5.71 31.00 16.21
C ARG A 170 5.60 30.86 17.73
N TRP A 171 4.42 31.17 18.29
CA TRP A 171 4.12 31.04 19.72
C TRP A 171 3.75 29.60 20.12
N VAL A 172 3.37 28.76 19.16
CA VAL A 172 3.06 27.35 19.38
C VAL A 172 4.32 26.54 19.03
N LYS A 173 5.07 26.16 20.07
CA LYS A 173 6.34 25.40 19.98
C LYS A 173 6.22 24.04 19.24
N TRP A 174 5.00 23.64 18.90
CA TRP A 174 4.61 22.35 18.30
C TRP A 174 4.04 22.45 16.88
N VAL A 175 3.90 23.65 16.31
CA VAL A 175 3.33 23.82 14.96
C VAL A 175 4.44 24.00 13.95
N GLY A 176 4.81 22.88 13.30
CA GLY A 176 5.57 22.83 12.07
C GLY A 176 7.08 23.12 12.21
N LEU A 177 7.85 22.41 11.40
CA LEU A 177 9.25 22.74 11.12
C LEU A 177 9.32 24.04 10.30
#